data_AF-A0A6G8Q8B1-F1
#
_entry.id   AF-A0A6G8Q8B1-F1
#
_cell.length_a   1.000
_cell.length_b   1.000
_cell.length_c   1.000
_cell.angle_alpha   90.00
_cell.angle_beta   90.00
_cell.angle_gamma   90.00
#
_symmetry.space_group_name_H-M   'P 1'
#
loop_
_entity.id
_entity.type
_entity.pdbx_description
1 polymer ?
#
loop_
_entity_poly.entity_id
_entity_poly.type
_entity_poly.pdbx_seq_one_letter_code
_entity_poly.pdbx_strand_id
1 'polypeptide(L)'
;MKAASGFEILAARMWNVLNEGKSFHPVFVAGIFVLLHLGEVFSAGFWGRALPAILLAAPLVVLFVRYDFPLKLRWALWTFLAAFLLVFRFVDWGALALALGLYVFFTVFFWGTFYYHLRTGAPKTNFLRFWKLVLENPDSTSGNFLEQVPKALIVLFALEYLVAAPVTVGRALAVLAFAAAVGVAAWWVHRRFFDWKPAYPAGRTRTVNRGEALAKRVIVVVIDGCRLDRFHEAEKPYLEKMMAGGTVYESVETVYPARTVVCFSSMLTGAAPEKHGITSNLVLKLGLKVESIFDVLRRSGKKGRLVGIAHLIDAFGDDVASVTSVAHNDKIDVNLIAAGRRELEEHDPDLLVLQLLAVDQNGHVRGTRYPEYVERIEITDNLIEGFMRWCEEEGYLEDAAVVLMADHGQGIGIGAHGHLSEGERFVPFAMWGSGVRAGQTVTEPASVMDLAPTICYLLGVEPPEGSTGRVLEDALEDRG
;
A
#
# COMPACT_ATOMS: atom_id res chain seq x y z
N MET A 1 -8.12 2.39 -26.32
CA MET A 1 -8.67 2.24 -24.96
C MET A 1 -9.74 3.31 -24.77
N LYS A 2 -10.94 2.98 -24.24
CA LYS A 2 -11.94 4.01 -23.91
C LYS A 2 -11.52 4.72 -22.63
N ALA A 3 -11.55 6.05 -22.63
CA ALA A 3 -11.36 6.83 -21.40
C ALA A 3 -12.50 6.50 -20.41
N ALA A 4 -12.16 6.42 -19.12
CA ALA A 4 -13.14 6.17 -18.07
C ALA A 4 -14.19 7.30 -18.06
N SER A 5 -15.45 6.94 -17.97
CA SER A 5 -16.57 7.87 -17.84
C SER A 5 -16.47 8.66 -16.52
N GLY A 6 -17.08 9.85 -16.48
CA GLY A 6 -17.14 10.65 -15.24
C GLY A 6 -17.81 9.92 -14.08
N PHE A 7 -18.74 8.99 -14.38
CA PHE A 7 -19.35 8.12 -13.38
C PHE A 7 -18.36 7.13 -12.78
N GLU A 8 -17.52 6.49 -13.61
CA GLU A 8 -16.49 5.55 -13.13
C GLU A 8 -15.44 6.26 -12.27
N ILE A 9 -15.04 7.48 -12.64
CA ILE A 9 -14.12 8.30 -11.83
C ILE A 9 -14.76 8.65 -10.47
N LEU A 10 -16.02 9.06 -10.47
CA LEU A 10 -16.75 9.36 -9.24
C LEU A 10 -16.90 8.11 -8.36
N ALA A 11 -17.26 6.97 -8.96
CA ALA A 11 -17.40 5.70 -8.26
C ALA A 11 -16.06 5.24 -7.65
N ALA A 12 -14.95 5.38 -8.37
CA ALA A 12 -13.61 5.08 -7.86
C ALA A 12 -13.21 6.00 -6.69
N ARG A 13 -13.55 7.29 -6.75
CA ARG A 13 -13.29 8.23 -5.64
C ARG A 13 -14.14 7.90 -4.41
N MET A 14 -15.44 7.64 -4.59
CA MET A 14 -16.33 7.21 -3.51
C MET A 14 -15.87 5.88 -2.91
N TRP A 15 -15.33 5.00 -3.76
CA TRP A 15 -14.77 3.74 -3.31
C TRP A 15 -13.57 3.91 -2.39
N ASN A 16 -12.63 4.79 -2.73
CA ASN A 16 -11.45 5.03 -1.89
C ASN A 16 -11.86 5.47 -0.47
N VAL A 17 -12.91 6.28 -0.35
CA VAL A 17 -13.49 6.68 0.95
C VAL A 17 -13.99 5.48 1.74
N LEU A 18 -14.61 4.48 1.09
CA LEU A 18 -15.14 3.29 1.76
C LEU A 18 -14.12 2.17 1.94
N ASN A 19 -13.00 2.18 1.23
CA ASN A 19 -11.95 1.17 1.28
C ASN A 19 -10.95 1.46 2.43
N GLU A 20 -10.55 2.71 2.59
CA GLU A 20 -9.61 3.12 3.65
C GLU A 20 -10.32 3.17 5.01
N GLY A 21 -9.74 2.55 6.05
CA GLY A 21 -10.39 2.52 7.36
C GLY A 21 -10.58 3.88 8.01
N LYS A 22 -9.67 4.83 7.76
CA LYS A 22 -9.73 6.19 8.32
C LYS A 22 -10.95 6.96 7.83
N SER A 23 -11.27 6.86 6.54
CA SER A 23 -12.45 7.49 5.96
C SER A 23 -13.71 6.64 6.14
N PHE A 24 -13.57 5.32 6.15
CA PHE A 24 -14.69 4.40 6.34
C PHE A 24 -15.34 4.58 7.72
N HIS A 25 -14.54 4.64 8.79
CA HIS A 25 -15.05 4.72 10.17
C HIS A 25 -16.11 5.82 10.38
N PRO A 26 -15.84 7.11 10.10
CA PRO A 26 -16.82 8.17 10.30
C PRO A 26 -18.05 8.02 9.38
N VAL A 27 -17.86 7.60 8.13
CA VAL A 27 -18.97 7.40 7.18
C VAL A 27 -19.89 6.27 7.63
N PHE A 28 -19.31 5.16 8.08
CA PHE A 28 -20.03 3.99 8.54
C PHE A 28 -20.84 4.29 9.81
N VAL A 29 -20.23 4.96 10.80
CA VAL A 29 -20.93 5.36 12.03
C VAL A 29 -22.06 6.34 11.73
N ALA A 30 -21.81 7.38 10.92
CA ALA A 30 -22.84 8.35 10.57
C ALA A 30 -24.01 7.69 9.81
N GLY A 31 -23.70 6.78 8.87
CA GLY A 31 -24.71 6.03 8.14
C GLY A 31 -25.59 5.17 9.04
N ILE A 32 -24.99 4.42 9.98
CA ILE A 32 -25.75 3.61 10.94
C ILE A 32 -26.61 4.49 11.85
N PHE A 33 -26.03 5.57 12.38
CA PHE A 33 -26.77 6.50 13.25
C PHE A 33 -28.01 7.08 12.54
N VAL A 34 -27.87 7.51 11.28
CA VAL A 34 -29.02 7.98 10.48
C VAL A 34 -30.04 6.87 10.24
N LEU A 35 -29.60 5.64 9.96
CA LEU A 35 -30.51 4.51 9.72
C LEU A 35 -31.29 4.09 10.97
N LEU A 36 -30.67 4.14 12.16
CA LEU A 36 -31.36 3.89 13.44
C LEU A 36 -32.49 4.89 13.69
N HIS A 37 -32.29 6.14 13.28
CA HIS A 37 -33.22 7.25 13.49
C HIS A 37 -33.97 7.67 12.22
N LEU A 38 -34.09 6.77 11.23
CA LEU A 38 -34.68 7.10 9.93
C LEU A 38 -36.12 7.63 10.04
N GLY A 39 -36.87 7.15 11.04
CA GLY A 39 -38.23 7.62 11.33
C GLY A 39 -38.31 9.01 11.94
N GLU A 40 -37.20 9.53 12.49
CA GLU A 40 -37.14 10.82 13.20
C GLU A 40 -36.24 11.85 12.49
N VAL A 41 -35.47 11.46 11.48
CA VAL A 41 -34.46 12.32 10.83
C VAL A 41 -35.04 13.60 10.20
N PHE A 42 -36.33 13.64 9.91
CA PHE A 42 -37.02 14.84 9.41
C PHE A 42 -37.62 15.71 10.52
N SER A 43 -37.44 15.34 11.79
CA SER A 43 -37.94 16.06 12.96
C SER A 43 -36.90 17.04 13.52
N ALA A 44 -37.30 18.30 13.73
CA ALA A 44 -36.46 19.28 14.41
C ALA A 44 -36.14 18.86 15.86
N GLY A 45 -37.06 18.16 16.53
CA GLY A 45 -36.85 17.67 17.90
C GLY A 45 -35.76 16.61 18.00
N PHE A 46 -35.62 15.77 16.97
CA PHE A 46 -34.51 14.82 16.86
C PHE A 46 -33.18 15.56 16.76
N TRP A 47 -33.05 16.49 15.84
CA TRP A 47 -31.81 17.25 15.65
C TRP A 47 -31.43 18.11 16.86
N GLY A 48 -32.40 18.60 17.63
CA GLY A 48 -32.14 19.27 18.92
C GLY A 48 -31.42 18.39 19.94
N ARG A 49 -31.58 17.07 19.88
CA ARG A 49 -30.86 16.09 20.72
C ARG A 49 -29.61 15.54 20.03
N ALA A 50 -29.71 15.26 18.73
CA ALA A 50 -28.65 14.63 17.96
C ALA A 50 -27.44 15.54 17.74
N LEU A 51 -27.63 16.84 17.47
CA LEU A 51 -26.49 17.75 17.23
C LEU A 51 -25.57 17.89 18.45
N PRO A 52 -26.07 18.12 19.68
CA PRO A 52 -25.23 18.07 20.88
C PRO A 52 -24.54 16.73 21.08
N ALA A 53 -25.24 15.61 20.82
CA ALA A 53 -24.67 14.27 20.93
C ALA A 53 -23.50 14.06 19.96
N ILE A 54 -23.66 14.47 18.70
CA ILE A 54 -22.62 14.41 17.67
C ILE A 54 -21.40 15.23 18.08
N LEU A 55 -21.60 16.46 18.56
CA LEU A 55 -20.50 17.34 19.00
C LEU A 55 -19.73 16.73 20.19
N LEU A 56 -20.43 16.12 21.14
CA LEU A 56 -19.81 15.50 22.32
C LEU A 56 -19.12 14.17 22.01
N ALA A 57 -19.59 13.42 21.01
CA ALA A 57 -18.97 12.18 20.55
C ALA A 57 -17.84 12.40 19.52
N ALA A 58 -17.78 13.56 18.87
CA ALA A 58 -16.78 13.90 17.85
C ALA A 58 -15.32 13.66 18.30
N PRO A 59 -14.91 13.93 19.57
CA PRO A 59 -13.56 13.61 20.03
C PRO A 59 -13.19 12.12 19.87
N LEU A 60 -14.13 11.19 20.06
CA LEU A 60 -13.87 9.76 19.85
C LEU A 60 -13.60 9.44 18.38
N VAL A 61 -14.39 10.02 17.47
CA VAL A 61 -14.18 9.88 16.02
C VAL A 61 -12.81 10.42 15.63
N VAL A 62 -12.45 11.62 16.10
CA VAL A 62 -11.14 12.24 15.83
C VAL A 62 -10.01 11.35 16.34
N LEU A 63 -10.12 10.80 17.55
CA LEU A 63 -9.11 9.89 18.10
C LEU A 63 -8.95 8.63 17.26
N PHE A 64 -10.04 7.99 16.84
CA PHE A 64 -9.99 6.75 16.05
C PHE A 64 -9.59 6.95 14.59
N VAL A 65 -9.69 8.17 14.06
CA VAL A 65 -9.10 8.57 12.77
C VAL A 65 -7.61 8.90 12.94
N ARG A 66 -7.22 9.51 14.07
CA ARG A 66 -5.86 9.96 14.35
C ARG A 66 -4.90 8.82 14.71
N TYR A 67 -5.39 7.79 15.39
CA TYR A 67 -4.60 6.66 15.88
C TYR A 67 -4.95 5.37 15.10
N ASP A 68 -3.93 4.78 14.50
CA ASP A 68 -3.97 3.48 13.82
C ASP A 68 -3.79 2.37 14.85
N PHE A 69 -4.63 1.33 14.85
CA PHE A 69 -4.47 0.21 15.79
C PHE A 69 -4.10 -1.06 15.03
N PRO A 70 -2.89 -1.20 14.48
CA PRO A 70 -2.52 -2.35 13.65
C PRO A 70 -2.25 -3.60 14.49
N LEU A 71 -2.58 -4.76 13.91
CA LEU A 71 -2.33 -6.12 14.40
C LEU A 71 -2.42 -6.29 15.93
N LYS A 72 -1.28 -6.25 16.63
CA LYS A 72 -1.16 -6.51 18.07
C LYS A 72 -1.67 -5.35 18.93
N LEU A 73 -2.04 -4.21 18.37
CA LEU A 73 -2.62 -3.09 19.13
C LEU A 73 -4.15 -3.11 19.15
N ARG A 74 -4.79 -3.94 18.32
CA ARG A 74 -6.26 -3.99 18.20
C ARG A 74 -6.98 -4.43 19.46
N TRP A 75 -6.34 -5.24 20.29
CA TRP A 75 -6.95 -5.65 21.57
C TRP A 75 -7.30 -4.44 22.44
N ALA A 76 -6.56 -3.33 22.32
CA ALA A 76 -6.85 -2.10 23.05
C ALA A 76 -8.25 -1.57 22.74
N LEU A 77 -8.71 -1.65 21.48
CA LEU A 77 -10.05 -1.21 21.08
C LEU A 77 -11.16 -2.02 21.77
N TRP A 78 -10.97 -3.34 21.89
CA TRP A 78 -11.90 -4.20 22.61
C TRP A 78 -11.89 -3.93 24.12
N THR A 79 -10.73 -3.59 24.70
CA THR A 79 -10.68 -3.14 26.09
C THR A 79 -11.37 -1.79 26.31
N PHE A 80 -11.29 -0.87 25.34
CA PHE A 80 -12.03 0.40 25.40
C PHE A 80 -13.54 0.16 25.31
N LEU A 81 -14.00 -0.75 24.44
CA LEU A 81 -15.40 -1.14 24.36
C LEU A 81 -15.88 -1.78 25.68
N ALA A 82 -15.11 -2.71 26.24
CA ALA A 82 -15.43 -3.30 27.54
C ALA A 82 -15.49 -2.24 28.67
N ALA A 83 -14.54 -1.31 28.69
CA ALA A 83 -14.53 -0.20 29.64
C ALA A 83 -15.77 0.70 29.47
N PHE A 84 -16.18 1.00 28.24
CA PHE A 84 -17.42 1.73 27.97
C PHE A 84 -18.62 1.02 28.59
N LEU A 85 -18.78 -0.27 28.32
CA LEU A 85 -19.90 -1.07 28.84
C LEU A 85 -19.95 -1.08 30.37
N LEU A 86 -18.79 -1.16 31.02
CA LEU A 86 -18.70 -1.14 32.49
C LEU A 86 -19.03 0.22 33.09
N VAL A 87 -18.53 1.31 32.50
CA VAL A 87 -18.69 2.68 33.00
C VAL A 87 -20.11 3.20 32.76
N PHE A 88 -20.63 3.03 31.54
CA PHE A 88 -21.91 3.58 31.13
C PHE A 88 -23.09 2.66 31.43
N ARG A 89 -22.83 1.35 31.61
CA ARG A 89 -23.87 0.32 31.79
C ARG A 89 -24.98 0.43 30.74
N PHE A 90 -24.57 0.75 29.51
CA PHE A 90 -25.45 1.07 28.40
C PHE A 90 -25.09 0.21 27.20
N VAL A 91 -26.12 -0.39 26.59
CA VAL A 91 -26.03 -1.14 25.34
C VAL A 91 -27.23 -0.76 24.50
N ASP A 92 -26.99 -0.37 23.25
CA ASP A 92 -28.04 -0.28 22.26
C ASP A 92 -28.02 -1.52 21.37
N TRP A 93 -29.01 -2.41 21.55
CA TRP A 93 -29.10 -3.66 20.80
C TRP A 93 -29.41 -3.43 19.32
N GLY A 94 -30.12 -2.35 18.97
CA GLY A 94 -30.41 -1.98 17.60
C GLY A 94 -29.15 -1.55 16.87
N ALA A 95 -28.36 -0.66 17.49
CA ALA A 95 -27.07 -0.23 16.98
C ALA A 95 -26.09 -1.39 16.83
N LEU A 96 -26.03 -2.30 17.81
CA LEU A 96 -25.19 -3.49 17.75
C LEU A 96 -25.57 -4.39 16.56
N ALA A 97 -26.86 -4.75 16.45
CA ALA A 97 -27.34 -5.63 15.40
C ALA A 97 -27.17 -5.01 14.01
N LEU A 98 -27.52 -3.72 13.86
CA LEU A 98 -27.41 -3.02 12.59
C LEU A 98 -25.95 -2.83 12.17
N ALA A 99 -25.06 -2.46 13.11
CA ALA A 99 -23.64 -2.31 12.83
C ALA A 99 -23.02 -3.64 12.39
N LEU A 100 -23.24 -4.73 13.12
CA LEU A 100 -22.72 -6.05 12.76
C LEU A 100 -23.30 -6.55 11.43
N GLY A 101 -24.62 -6.41 11.25
CA GLY A 101 -25.31 -6.85 10.03
C GLY A 101 -24.83 -6.12 8.78
N LEU A 102 -24.78 -4.78 8.82
CA LEU A 102 -24.28 -3.97 7.70
C LEU A 102 -22.79 -4.18 7.47
N TYR A 103 -22.01 -4.34 8.53
CA TYR A 103 -20.58 -4.62 8.40
C TYR A 103 -20.34 -5.94 7.68
N VAL A 104 -20.98 -7.03 8.13
CA VAL A 104 -20.85 -8.34 7.48
C VAL A 104 -21.38 -8.32 6.06
N PHE A 105 -22.54 -7.69 5.82
CA PHE A 105 -23.09 -7.57 4.47
C PHE A 105 -22.14 -6.81 3.53
N PHE A 106 -21.66 -5.64 3.96
CA PHE A 106 -20.79 -4.81 3.13
C PHE A 106 -19.43 -5.45 2.90
N THR A 107 -18.79 -5.95 3.95
CA THR A 107 -17.43 -6.50 3.86
C THR A 107 -17.43 -7.92 3.30
N VAL A 108 -18.20 -8.86 3.85
CA VAL A 108 -18.13 -10.26 3.39
C VAL A 108 -18.84 -10.45 2.05
N PHE A 109 -20.06 -9.93 1.90
CA PHE A 109 -20.90 -10.24 0.76
C PHE A 109 -20.72 -9.25 -0.40
N PHE A 110 -20.89 -7.94 -0.17
CA PHE A 110 -20.76 -6.95 -1.24
C PHE A 110 -19.32 -6.88 -1.76
N TRP A 111 -18.34 -6.78 -0.85
CA TRP A 111 -16.92 -6.80 -1.17
C TRP A 111 -16.49 -8.15 -1.74
N GLY A 112 -16.70 -9.22 -0.97
CA GLY A 112 -16.22 -10.55 -1.31
C GLY A 112 -16.86 -11.17 -2.55
N THR A 113 -18.04 -10.70 -2.99
CA THR A 113 -18.70 -11.17 -4.22
C THR A 113 -18.76 -10.10 -5.29
N PHE A 114 -19.55 -9.03 -5.12
CA PHE A 114 -19.88 -8.13 -6.23
C PHE A 114 -18.70 -7.31 -6.71
N TYR A 115 -17.97 -6.68 -5.78
CA TYR A 115 -16.89 -5.79 -6.14
C TYR A 115 -15.75 -6.49 -6.89
N TYR A 116 -15.20 -7.57 -6.32
CA TYR A 116 -14.11 -8.30 -6.96
C TYR A 116 -14.55 -9.06 -8.22
N HIS A 117 -15.80 -9.52 -8.28
CA HIS A 117 -16.33 -10.09 -9.51
C HIS A 117 -16.32 -9.05 -10.65
N LEU A 118 -16.77 -7.83 -10.37
CA LEU A 118 -16.77 -6.74 -11.35
C LEU A 118 -15.37 -6.23 -11.69
N ARG A 119 -14.47 -6.13 -10.70
CA ARG A 119 -13.12 -5.56 -10.89
C ARG A 119 -12.13 -6.52 -11.53
N THR A 120 -12.09 -7.76 -11.08
CA THR A 120 -11.02 -8.73 -11.43
C THR A 120 -11.54 -10.03 -12.03
N GLY A 121 -12.88 -10.20 -12.14
CA GLY A 121 -13.48 -11.45 -12.61
C GLY A 121 -13.49 -12.57 -11.57
N ALA A 122 -13.34 -12.25 -10.28
CA ALA A 122 -13.33 -13.26 -9.21
C ALA A 122 -14.64 -14.09 -9.18
N PRO A 123 -14.61 -15.38 -8.77
CA PRO A 123 -15.82 -16.19 -8.67
C PRO A 123 -16.86 -15.57 -7.72
N LYS A 124 -18.15 -15.75 -8.00
CA LYS A 124 -19.22 -15.25 -7.11
C LYS A 124 -19.16 -15.87 -5.70
N THR A 125 -18.51 -17.02 -5.55
CA THR A 125 -18.24 -17.72 -4.29
C THR A 125 -17.04 -17.17 -3.52
N ASN A 126 -16.38 -16.10 -4.00
CA ASN A 126 -15.18 -15.56 -3.36
C ASN A 126 -15.44 -15.03 -1.93
N PHE A 127 -16.69 -14.68 -1.59
CA PHE A 127 -17.11 -14.36 -0.22
C PHE A 127 -16.77 -15.45 0.81
N LEU A 128 -16.72 -16.73 0.39
CA LEU A 128 -16.35 -17.85 1.27
C LEU A 128 -14.91 -17.77 1.77
N ARG A 129 -14.01 -17.19 0.97
CA ARG A 129 -12.58 -16.98 1.33
C ARG A 129 -12.38 -15.66 2.08
N PHE A 130 -13.32 -14.74 1.94
CA PHE A 130 -13.24 -13.38 2.44
C PHE A 130 -13.29 -13.26 3.96
N TRP A 131 -13.78 -14.27 4.67
CA TRP A 131 -13.72 -14.33 6.14
C TRP A 131 -12.29 -14.18 6.68
N LYS A 132 -11.28 -14.65 5.94
CA LYS A 132 -9.88 -14.45 6.34
C LYS A 132 -9.44 -12.99 6.25
N LEU A 133 -9.93 -12.23 5.27
CA LEU A 133 -9.73 -10.77 5.25
C LEU A 133 -10.30 -10.14 6.52
N VAL A 134 -11.51 -10.55 6.89
CA VAL A 134 -12.25 -9.94 7.98
C VAL A 134 -11.57 -10.19 9.33
N LEU A 135 -10.97 -11.36 9.51
CA LEU A 135 -10.46 -11.81 10.80
C LEU A 135 -8.94 -11.73 10.95
N GLU A 136 -8.17 -11.81 9.85
CA GLU A 136 -6.71 -11.95 9.89
C GLU A 136 -5.96 -10.80 9.22
N ASN A 137 -6.65 -9.87 8.54
CA ASN A 137 -5.98 -8.81 7.78
C ASN A 137 -5.10 -7.93 8.70
N PRO A 138 -3.80 -7.76 8.43
CA PRO A 138 -2.96 -6.83 9.16
C PRO A 138 -3.33 -5.37 8.92
N ASP A 139 -3.79 -4.96 7.73
CA ASP A 139 -4.07 -3.56 7.38
C ASP A 139 -5.34 -3.03 8.10
N SER A 140 -5.35 -1.74 8.44
CA SER A 140 -6.48 -1.00 9.05
C SER A 140 -7.52 -0.63 7.99
N THR A 141 -7.76 -1.48 6.99
CA THR A 141 -8.78 -1.26 5.96
C THR A 141 -10.19 -1.26 6.56
N SER A 142 -11.17 -0.84 5.77
CA SER A 142 -12.58 -1.00 6.13
C SER A 142 -13.01 -2.45 6.29
N GLY A 143 -12.27 -3.40 5.70
CA GLY A 143 -12.51 -4.83 5.83
C GLY A 143 -12.10 -5.42 7.19
N ASN A 144 -11.41 -4.67 8.05
CA ASN A 144 -10.86 -5.20 9.30
C ASN A 144 -11.86 -5.23 10.47
N PHE A 145 -12.43 -6.39 10.79
CA PHE A 145 -13.47 -6.48 11.83
C PHE A 145 -12.95 -6.12 13.21
N LEU A 146 -11.76 -6.61 13.54
CA LEU A 146 -11.16 -6.45 14.86
C LEU A 146 -10.85 -4.98 15.20
N GLU A 147 -10.83 -4.11 14.19
CA GLU A 147 -10.62 -2.68 14.36
C GLU A 147 -11.88 -1.85 14.12
N GLN A 148 -12.56 -2.04 13.00
CA GLN A 148 -13.66 -1.17 12.59
C GLN A 148 -14.89 -1.35 13.47
N VAL A 149 -15.21 -2.59 13.88
CA VAL A 149 -16.39 -2.87 14.70
C VAL A 149 -16.29 -2.28 16.10
N PRO A 150 -15.23 -2.51 16.91
CA PRO A 150 -15.16 -1.90 18.23
C PRO A 150 -15.11 -0.36 18.15
N LYS A 151 -14.42 0.21 17.16
CA LYS A 151 -14.45 1.67 16.91
C LYS A 151 -15.88 2.16 16.66
N ALA A 152 -16.60 1.51 15.75
CA ALA A 152 -17.97 1.89 15.42
C ALA A 152 -18.92 1.76 16.61
N LEU A 153 -18.86 0.64 17.36
CA LEU A 153 -19.72 0.40 18.52
C LEU A 153 -19.45 1.40 19.65
N ILE A 154 -18.20 1.74 19.95
CA ILE A 154 -17.87 2.74 20.96
C ILE A 154 -18.52 4.10 20.62
N VAL A 155 -18.39 4.54 19.37
CA VAL A 155 -18.95 5.84 18.95
C VAL A 155 -20.48 5.77 18.89
N LEU A 156 -21.06 4.71 18.32
CA LEU A 156 -22.51 4.53 18.25
C LEU A 156 -23.14 4.46 19.64
N PHE A 157 -22.57 3.71 20.57
CA PHE A 157 -23.10 3.65 21.93
C PHE A 157 -22.94 4.98 22.67
N ALA A 158 -21.88 5.76 22.42
CA ALA A 158 -21.78 7.11 22.97
C ALA A 158 -22.86 8.05 22.40
N LEU A 159 -23.13 7.96 21.10
CA LEU A 159 -24.20 8.72 20.44
C LEU A 159 -25.58 8.32 20.97
N GLU A 160 -25.92 7.03 20.97
CA GLU A 160 -27.20 6.53 21.46
C GLU A 160 -27.39 6.79 22.95
N TYR A 161 -26.32 6.68 23.75
CA TYR A 161 -26.36 7.10 25.15
C TYR A 161 -26.74 8.58 25.26
N LEU A 162 -26.18 9.47 24.45
CA LEU A 162 -26.51 10.90 24.53
C LEU A 162 -27.89 11.24 23.95
N VAL A 163 -28.41 10.46 23.00
CA VAL A 163 -29.73 10.69 22.39
C VAL A 163 -30.88 10.11 23.22
N ALA A 164 -30.64 9.00 23.91
CA ALA A 164 -31.66 8.29 24.70
C ALA A 164 -32.25 9.12 25.85
N ALA A 165 -31.58 10.19 26.29
CA ALA A 165 -32.07 11.11 27.32
C ALA A 165 -31.51 12.52 27.09
N PRO A 166 -32.11 13.58 27.67
CA PRO A 166 -31.57 14.93 27.57
C PRO A 166 -30.09 14.99 28.02
N VAL A 167 -29.29 15.74 27.26
CA VAL A 167 -27.86 15.91 27.54
C VAL A 167 -27.68 16.79 28.78
N THR A 168 -27.45 16.15 29.93
CA THR A 168 -27.06 16.84 31.17
C THR A 168 -25.55 17.05 31.20
N VAL A 169 -25.10 17.99 32.05
CA VAL A 169 -23.66 18.21 32.31
C VAL A 169 -22.96 16.90 32.70
N GLY A 170 -23.59 16.07 33.53
CA GLY A 170 -23.04 14.78 33.94
C GLY A 170 -22.84 13.81 32.77
N ARG A 171 -23.85 13.66 31.88
CA ARG A 171 -23.73 12.78 30.69
C ARG A 171 -22.67 13.30 29.73
N ALA A 172 -22.64 14.61 29.49
CA ALA A 172 -21.64 15.25 28.64
C ALA A 172 -20.22 15.04 29.18
N LEU A 173 -20.00 15.32 30.48
CA LEU A 173 -18.70 15.11 31.12
C LEU A 173 -18.29 13.63 31.14
N ALA A 174 -19.23 12.70 31.30
CA ALA A 174 -18.92 11.28 31.25
C ALA A 174 -18.36 10.86 29.88
N VAL A 175 -19.01 11.26 28.78
CA VAL A 175 -18.53 10.95 27.42
C VAL A 175 -17.21 11.64 27.11
N LEU A 176 -17.05 12.91 27.48
CA LEU A 176 -15.80 13.64 27.26
C LEU A 176 -14.64 13.07 28.10
N ALA A 177 -14.89 12.70 29.36
CA ALA A 177 -13.88 12.06 30.21
C ALA A 177 -13.48 10.68 29.68
N PHE A 178 -14.45 9.90 29.20
CA PHE A 178 -14.17 8.63 28.53
C PHE A 178 -13.32 8.83 27.26
N ALA A 179 -13.68 9.81 26.42
CA ALA A 179 -12.88 10.15 25.24
C ALA A 179 -11.46 10.59 25.60
N ALA A 180 -11.29 11.40 26.64
CA ALA A 180 -9.98 11.80 27.14
C ALA A 180 -9.16 10.61 27.63
N ALA A 181 -9.77 9.68 28.37
CA ALA A 181 -9.11 8.45 28.84
C ALA A 181 -8.68 7.56 27.66
N VAL A 182 -9.55 7.37 26.67
CA VAL A 182 -9.21 6.68 25.41
C VAL A 182 -8.04 7.38 24.71
N GLY A 183 -8.03 8.71 24.65
CA GLY A 183 -6.95 9.48 24.03
C GLY A 183 -5.61 9.30 24.74
N VAL A 184 -5.58 9.33 26.08
CA VAL A 184 -4.37 9.08 26.88
C VAL A 184 -3.89 7.64 26.67
N ALA A 185 -4.79 6.67 26.72
CA ALA A 185 -4.46 5.27 26.50
C ALA A 185 -3.91 5.02 25.09
N ALA A 186 -4.57 5.55 24.06
CA ALA A 186 -4.11 5.46 22.67
C ALA A 186 -2.72 6.08 22.49
N TRP A 187 -2.49 7.29 23.03
CA TRP A 187 -1.19 7.93 23.00
C TRP A 187 -0.10 7.07 23.65
N TRP A 188 -0.39 6.52 24.84
CA TRP A 188 0.56 5.69 25.58
C TRP A 188 0.88 4.38 24.84
N VAL A 189 -0.14 3.70 24.32
CA VAL A 189 0.01 2.48 23.51
C VAL A 189 0.89 2.75 22.29
N HIS A 190 0.60 3.81 21.55
CA HIS A 190 1.40 4.17 20.37
C HIS A 190 2.84 4.53 20.72
N ARG A 191 3.06 5.27 21.81
CA ARG A 191 4.41 5.66 22.21
C ARG A 191 5.27 4.48 22.66
N ARG A 192 4.66 3.41 23.18
CA ARG A 192 5.37 2.27 23.78
C ARG A 192 5.46 1.03 22.90
N PHE A 193 4.51 0.83 22.00
CA PHE A 193 4.36 -0.42 21.25
C PHE A 193 4.30 -0.22 19.72
N PHE A 194 4.46 1.02 19.24
CA PHE A 194 4.57 1.34 17.81
C PHE A 194 6.04 1.60 17.42
N ASP A 195 6.94 0.74 17.90
CA ASP A 195 8.39 0.78 17.73
C ASP A 195 8.88 -0.01 16.51
N TRP A 196 7.99 -0.71 15.82
CA TRP A 196 8.30 -1.53 14.64
C TRP A 196 8.44 -0.75 13.33
N LYS A 197 8.19 0.58 13.33
CA LYS A 197 8.42 1.42 12.15
C LYS A 197 9.92 1.45 11.85
N PRO A 198 10.34 1.26 10.58
CA PRO A 198 11.74 1.35 10.21
C PRO A 198 12.33 2.71 10.60
N ALA A 199 13.54 2.70 11.15
CA ALA A 199 14.30 3.92 11.34
C ALA A 199 15.01 4.24 10.02
N TYR A 200 14.57 5.30 9.34
CA TYR A 200 15.19 5.69 8.07
C TYR A 200 16.49 6.47 8.29
N PRO A 201 17.47 6.34 7.38
CA PRO A 201 18.69 7.13 7.43
C PRO A 201 18.39 8.64 7.38
N ALA A 202 19.00 9.41 8.28
CA ALA A 202 18.87 10.87 8.29
C ALA A 202 19.87 11.55 7.34
N GLY A 203 21.04 10.92 7.13
CA GLY A 203 22.13 11.44 6.31
C GLY A 203 21.82 11.34 4.82
N ARG A 204 22.18 12.38 4.06
CA ARG A 204 22.07 12.37 2.59
C ARG A 204 22.99 11.31 2.00
N THR A 205 22.60 10.73 0.88
CA THR A 205 23.47 9.86 0.07
C THR A 205 24.75 10.62 -0.26
N ARG A 206 25.92 10.08 0.12
CA ARG A 206 27.23 10.71 -0.11
C ARG A 206 28.01 10.04 -1.24
N THR A 207 27.81 8.74 -1.42
CA THR A 207 28.43 7.98 -2.51
C THR A 207 27.83 8.44 -3.83
N VAL A 208 28.69 8.86 -4.75
CA VAL A 208 28.31 9.32 -6.08
C VAL A 208 29.32 8.81 -7.09
N ASN A 209 28.84 8.36 -8.24
CA ASN A 209 29.71 8.06 -9.36
C ASN A 209 30.17 9.38 -10.03
N ARG A 210 31.46 9.70 -9.90
CA ARG A 210 32.11 10.87 -10.56
C ARG A 210 32.91 10.52 -11.82
N GLY A 211 32.88 9.27 -12.26
CA GLY A 211 33.53 8.85 -13.51
C GLY A 211 32.50 8.44 -14.56
N GLU A 212 32.90 7.57 -15.48
CA GLU A 212 32.00 7.07 -16.51
C GLU A 212 30.89 6.19 -15.92
N ALA A 213 29.77 6.14 -16.65
CA ALA A 213 28.65 5.27 -16.35
C ALA A 213 29.10 3.81 -16.42
N LEU A 214 28.64 2.98 -15.47
CA LEU A 214 28.88 1.54 -15.46
C LEU A 214 27.90 0.77 -16.34
N ALA A 215 26.80 1.41 -16.73
CA ALA A 215 25.86 0.88 -17.70
C ALA A 215 25.30 2.03 -18.54
N LYS A 216 25.07 1.77 -19.83
CA LYS A 216 24.33 2.68 -20.72
C LYS A 216 22.85 2.75 -20.35
N ARG A 217 22.29 1.63 -19.89
CA ARG A 217 20.87 1.49 -19.54
C ARG A 217 20.67 0.76 -18.22
N VAL A 218 19.62 1.13 -17.49
CA VAL A 218 19.09 0.35 -16.38
C VAL A 218 17.64 -0.04 -16.65
N ILE A 219 17.32 -1.33 -16.55
CA ILE A 219 15.94 -1.85 -16.60
C ILE A 219 15.57 -2.38 -15.22
N VAL A 220 14.54 -1.80 -14.61
CA VAL A 220 14.00 -2.23 -13.32
C VAL A 220 12.68 -2.96 -13.57
N VAL A 221 12.60 -4.22 -13.18
CA VAL A 221 11.34 -4.99 -13.17
C VAL A 221 10.86 -5.12 -11.74
N VAL A 222 9.67 -4.56 -11.48
CA VAL A 222 9.04 -4.57 -10.16
C VAL A 222 7.85 -5.54 -10.18
N ILE A 223 7.93 -6.64 -9.44
CA ILE A 223 6.79 -7.54 -9.21
C ILE A 223 6.02 -6.99 -8.00
N ASP A 224 4.99 -6.18 -8.25
CA ASP A 224 4.20 -5.51 -7.21
C ASP A 224 3.65 -6.53 -6.20
N GLY A 225 3.74 -6.20 -4.92
CA GLY A 225 3.15 -6.98 -3.84
C GLY A 225 3.76 -8.37 -3.67
N CYS A 226 4.92 -8.66 -4.26
CA CYS A 226 5.55 -9.98 -4.21
C CYS A 226 6.23 -10.21 -2.86
N ARG A 227 5.68 -11.15 -2.09
CA ARG A 227 6.26 -11.58 -0.81
C ARG A 227 7.52 -12.41 -1.03
N LEU A 228 8.59 -12.07 -0.31
CA LEU A 228 9.86 -12.81 -0.39
C LEU A 228 9.71 -14.31 -0.08
N ASP A 229 8.95 -14.68 0.96
CA ASP A 229 8.78 -16.09 1.34
C ASP A 229 8.07 -16.90 0.26
N ARG A 230 7.05 -16.33 -0.39
CA ARG A 230 6.34 -16.97 -1.51
C ARG A 230 7.17 -16.97 -2.79
N PHE A 231 8.00 -15.96 -2.99
CA PHE A 231 8.94 -15.88 -4.11
C PHE A 231 9.97 -17.02 -4.06
N HIS A 232 10.43 -17.41 -2.87
CA HIS A 232 11.30 -18.58 -2.69
C HIS A 232 10.59 -19.92 -2.92
N GLU A 233 9.28 -20.01 -2.68
CA GLU A 233 8.49 -21.22 -2.93
C GLU A 233 8.17 -21.45 -4.41
N ALA A 234 8.09 -20.38 -5.22
CA ALA A 234 7.72 -20.46 -6.63
C ALA A 234 8.80 -21.10 -7.51
N GLU A 235 8.38 -21.93 -8.47
CA GLU A 235 9.25 -22.46 -9.53
C GLU A 235 9.52 -21.39 -10.60
N LYS A 236 10.67 -20.72 -10.53
CA LYS A 236 11.04 -19.57 -11.36
C LYS A 236 12.37 -19.78 -12.12
N PRO A 237 12.44 -20.73 -13.07
CA PRO A 237 13.69 -21.18 -13.67
C PRO A 237 14.47 -20.06 -14.38
N TYR A 238 13.78 -19.10 -15.01
CA TYR A 238 14.47 -17.98 -15.65
C TYR A 238 15.12 -17.06 -14.62
N LEU A 239 14.35 -16.62 -13.62
CA LEU A 239 14.85 -15.75 -12.56
C LEU A 239 15.94 -16.43 -11.72
N GLU A 240 15.82 -17.72 -11.39
CA GLU A 240 16.89 -18.46 -10.70
C GLU A 240 18.21 -18.43 -11.48
N LYS A 241 18.15 -18.63 -12.81
CA LYS A 241 19.34 -18.55 -13.67
C LYS A 241 19.95 -17.15 -13.64
N MET A 242 19.15 -16.10 -13.76
CA MET A 242 19.64 -14.72 -13.75
C MET A 242 20.20 -14.32 -12.38
N MET A 243 19.52 -14.70 -11.30
CA MET A 243 19.95 -14.47 -9.92
C MET A 243 21.27 -15.18 -9.61
N ALA A 244 21.45 -16.43 -10.05
CA ALA A 244 22.70 -17.17 -9.86
C ALA A 244 23.89 -16.51 -10.60
N GLY A 245 23.62 -15.82 -11.71
CA GLY A 245 24.63 -15.07 -12.47
C GLY A 245 24.84 -13.62 -12.00
N GLY A 246 24.09 -13.15 -11.01
CA GLY A 246 24.08 -11.75 -10.56
C GLY A 246 24.42 -11.58 -9.08
N THR A 247 23.97 -10.47 -8.51
CA THR A 247 24.00 -10.20 -7.06
C THR A 247 22.58 -10.25 -6.49
N VAL A 248 22.37 -11.05 -5.45
CA VAL A 248 21.09 -11.20 -4.75
C VAL A 248 21.18 -10.59 -3.35
N TYR A 249 20.16 -9.85 -2.93
CA TYR A 249 20.02 -9.37 -1.55
C TYR A 249 18.93 -10.17 -0.83
N GLU A 250 19.28 -10.80 0.29
CA GLU A 250 18.33 -11.63 1.07
C GLU A 250 17.47 -10.81 2.04
N SER A 251 17.88 -9.58 2.35
CA SER A 251 17.24 -8.75 3.38
C SER A 251 17.01 -7.33 2.88
N VAL A 252 16.03 -7.16 1.97
CA VAL A 252 15.56 -5.84 1.53
C VAL A 252 14.23 -5.50 2.17
N GLU A 253 14.20 -4.42 2.94
CA GLU A 253 12.97 -3.94 3.61
C GLU A 253 12.29 -2.81 2.81
N THR A 254 10.96 -2.90 2.74
CA THR A 254 10.10 -1.81 2.23
C THR A 254 9.93 -0.68 3.25
N VAL A 255 9.26 0.39 2.84
CA VAL A 255 8.93 1.55 3.68
C VAL A 255 7.54 1.40 4.33
N TYR A 256 7.33 2.12 5.42
CA TYR A 256 6.05 2.30 6.10
C TYR A 256 5.38 3.63 5.73
N PRO A 257 4.09 3.63 5.34
CA PRO A 257 3.25 2.45 5.11
C PRO A 257 3.61 1.74 3.80
N ALA A 258 3.59 0.40 3.81
CA ALA A 258 3.90 -0.47 2.68
C ALA A 258 2.79 -0.45 1.63
N ARG A 259 2.65 0.66 0.91
CA ARG A 259 1.63 0.90 -0.11
C ARG A 259 2.31 1.30 -1.41
N THR A 260 1.87 0.74 -2.54
CA THR A 260 2.47 0.92 -3.86
C THR A 260 2.97 2.34 -4.16
N VAL A 261 2.11 3.37 -4.10
CA VAL A 261 2.53 4.74 -4.45
C VAL A 261 3.57 5.29 -3.48
N VAL A 262 3.48 4.92 -2.20
CA VAL A 262 4.46 5.30 -1.16
C VAL A 262 5.80 4.61 -1.42
N CYS A 263 5.78 3.30 -1.67
CA CYS A 263 6.98 2.50 -1.94
C CYS A 263 7.69 2.95 -3.20
N PHE A 264 6.97 3.11 -4.33
CA PHE A 264 7.54 3.64 -5.57
C PHE A 264 8.13 5.05 -5.38
N SER A 265 7.45 5.92 -4.62
CA SER A 265 7.98 7.25 -4.29
C SER A 265 9.30 7.15 -3.53
N SER A 266 9.41 6.26 -2.54
CA SER A 266 10.65 6.03 -1.80
C SER A 266 11.74 5.39 -2.66
N MET A 267 11.39 4.40 -3.50
CA MET A 267 12.29 3.72 -4.44
C MET A 267 12.94 4.69 -5.42
N LEU A 268 12.15 5.61 -5.99
CA LEU A 268 12.55 6.49 -7.09
C LEU A 268 13.03 7.87 -6.63
N THR A 269 12.98 8.17 -5.33
CA THR A 269 13.61 9.36 -4.73
C THR A 269 14.78 9.03 -3.81
N GLY A 270 14.85 7.79 -3.33
CA GLY A 270 15.74 7.37 -2.24
C GLY A 270 15.42 8.02 -0.90
N ALA A 271 14.25 8.67 -0.77
CA ALA A 271 13.83 9.40 0.42
C ALA A 271 12.72 8.66 1.17
N ALA A 272 12.62 8.91 2.48
CA ALA A 272 11.55 8.35 3.30
C ALA A 272 10.17 9.01 3.02
N PRO A 273 9.05 8.34 3.35
CA PRO A 273 7.69 8.87 3.19
C PRO A 273 7.45 10.27 3.76
N GLU A 274 8.03 10.57 4.92
CA GLU A 274 7.88 11.89 5.55
C GLU A 274 8.57 13.01 4.75
N LYS A 275 9.63 12.68 3.99
CA LYS A 275 10.38 13.62 3.17
C LYS A 275 9.71 13.86 1.82
N HIS A 276 9.40 12.79 1.07
CA HIS A 276 8.78 12.94 -0.25
C HIS A 276 7.28 13.33 -0.17
N GLY A 277 6.64 13.11 0.99
CA GLY A 277 5.32 13.64 1.31
C GLY A 277 4.14 12.78 0.85
N ILE A 278 4.40 11.58 0.31
CA ILE A 278 3.36 10.61 -0.08
C ILE A 278 3.24 9.57 1.03
N THR A 279 2.09 9.51 1.68
CA THR A 279 1.85 8.62 2.84
C THR A 279 0.58 7.78 2.70
N SER A 280 -0.11 7.87 1.57
CA SER A 280 -1.30 7.08 1.23
C SER A 280 -1.38 6.95 -0.29
N ASN A 281 -2.18 5.98 -0.77
CA ASN A 281 -2.56 5.89 -2.18
C ASN A 281 -3.55 7.01 -2.57
N LEU A 282 -4.25 7.62 -1.60
CA LEU A 282 -5.06 8.82 -1.83
C LEU A 282 -4.18 10.08 -1.73
N VAL A 283 -3.71 10.54 -2.89
CA VAL A 283 -2.89 11.75 -3.00
C VAL A 283 -3.79 12.98 -3.17
N LEU A 284 -3.99 13.76 -2.09
CA LEU A 284 -4.81 14.98 -2.13
C LEU A 284 -4.11 16.17 -2.81
N LYS A 285 -2.78 16.13 -2.93
CA LYS A 285 -1.95 17.13 -3.61
C LYS A 285 -0.98 16.40 -4.53
N LEU A 286 -1.09 16.66 -5.84
CA LEU A 286 -0.25 16.05 -6.86
C LEU A 286 1.24 16.41 -6.66
N GLY A 287 2.11 15.47 -7.02
CA GLY A 287 3.56 15.63 -7.06
C GLY A 287 4.30 15.30 -5.76
N LEU A 288 5.58 14.98 -5.91
CA LEU A 288 6.52 14.75 -4.81
C LEU A 288 7.02 16.09 -4.22
N LYS A 289 7.35 16.10 -2.92
CA LYS A 289 7.99 17.26 -2.26
C LYS A 289 9.50 17.35 -2.47
N VAL A 290 10.09 16.32 -3.05
CA VAL A 290 11.53 16.18 -3.28
C VAL A 290 11.76 15.71 -4.70
N GLU A 291 12.98 15.89 -5.17
CA GLU A 291 13.44 15.42 -6.47
C GLU A 291 13.35 13.89 -6.59
N SER A 292 12.92 13.42 -7.77
CA SER A 292 12.95 12.02 -8.18
C SER A 292 14.12 11.74 -9.13
N ILE A 293 14.40 10.45 -9.38
CA ILE A 293 15.39 10.05 -10.37
C ILE A 293 15.07 10.57 -11.77
N PHE A 294 13.80 10.77 -12.13
CA PHE A 294 13.43 11.32 -13.45
C PHE A 294 13.86 12.78 -13.61
N ASP A 295 13.77 13.58 -12.55
CA ASP A 295 14.27 14.96 -12.53
C ASP A 295 15.79 15.00 -12.72
N VAL A 296 16.49 14.09 -12.03
CA VAL A 296 17.94 13.91 -12.16
C VAL A 296 18.34 13.53 -13.59
N LEU A 297 17.63 12.57 -14.19
CA LEU A 297 17.94 12.13 -15.54
C LEU A 297 17.74 13.27 -16.54
N ARG A 298 16.61 14.00 -16.45
CA ARG A 298 16.33 15.16 -17.30
C ARG A 298 17.43 16.21 -17.24
N ARG A 299 17.86 16.63 -16.04
CA ARG A 299 18.93 17.64 -15.90
C ARG A 299 20.29 17.16 -16.44
N SER A 300 20.52 15.85 -16.46
CA SER A 300 21.73 15.21 -16.98
C SER A 300 21.63 14.82 -18.45
N GLY A 301 20.55 15.21 -19.16
CA GLY A 301 20.35 14.90 -20.58
C GLY A 301 20.01 13.43 -20.86
N LYS A 302 19.61 12.68 -19.84
CA LYS A 302 19.17 11.29 -19.90
C LYS A 302 17.65 11.19 -19.83
N LYS A 303 17.11 10.05 -20.25
CA LYS A 303 15.67 9.77 -20.30
C LYS A 303 15.32 8.65 -19.34
N GLY A 304 14.24 8.81 -18.57
CA GLY A 304 13.65 7.76 -17.76
C GLY A 304 12.17 7.61 -18.04
N ARG A 305 11.64 6.38 -17.98
CA ARG A 305 10.22 6.08 -18.13
C ARG A 305 9.77 5.06 -17.10
N LEU A 306 8.57 5.26 -16.55
CA LEU A 306 7.88 4.35 -15.64
C LEU A 306 6.62 3.80 -16.30
N VAL A 307 6.54 2.49 -16.45
CA VAL A 307 5.34 1.79 -16.89
C VAL A 307 4.66 1.18 -15.68
N GLY A 308 3.41 1.54 -15.43
CA GLY A 308 2.70 1.07 -14.24
C GLY A 308 1.24 1.51 -14.14
N ILE A 309 0.68 1.43 -12.93
CA ILE A 309 -0.71 1.86 -12.67
C ILE A 309 -0.89 3.38 -12.77
N ALA A 310 -2.11 3.78 -13.13
CA ALA A 310 -2.49 5.19 -13.21
C ALA A 310 -2.28 6.00 -11.92
N HIS A 311 -2.33 5.36 -10.74
CA HIS A 311 -2.07 6.05 -9.46
C HIS A 311 -0.64 6.58 -9.32
N LEU A 312 0.32 6.06 -10.11
CA LEU A 312 1.69 6.57 -10.12
C LEU A 312 1.81 7.92 -10.84
N ILE A 313 0.84 8.28 -11.71
CA ILE A 313 0.77 9.60 -12.36
C ILE A 313 0.67 10.70 -11.30
N ASP A 314 -0.05 10.46 -10.20
CA ASP A 314 -0.24 11.45 -9.14
C ASP A 314 1.09 11.85 -8.47
N ALA A 315 2.11 10.98 -8.52
CA ALA A 315 3.44 11.23 -7.97
C ALA A 315 4.46 11.70 -9.03
N PHE A 316 4.47 11.07 -10.22
CA PHE A 316 5.55 11.23 -11.21
C PHE A 316 5.11 11.91 -12.52
N GLY A 317 3.82 12.23 -12.70
CA GLY A 317 3.34 12.99 -13.86
C GLY A 317 3.62 12.30 -15.21
N ASP A 318 4.17 13.06 -16.15
CA ASP A 318 4.35 12.65 -17.56
C ASP A 318 5.44 11.58 -17.75
N ASP A 319 6.23 11.26 -16.72
CA ASP A 319 7.18 10.15 -16.74
C ASP A 319 6.50 8.78 -16.73
N VAL A 320 5.19 8.74 -16.45
CA VAL A 320 4.40 7.51 -16.30
C VAL A 320 3.59 7.18 -17.55
N ALA A 321 3.94 6.06 -18.18
CA ALA A 321 3.10 5.39 -19.16
C ALA A 321 2.11 4.46 -18.46
N SER A 322 0.92 4.97 -18.13
CA SER A 322 -0.06 4.23 -17.34
C SER A 322 -0.84 3.17 -18.12
N VAL A 323 -1.12 2.04 -17.48
CA VAL A 323 -2.10 1.03 -17.91
C VAL A 323 -3.24 0.97 -16.89
N THR A 324 -4.48 0.82 -17.35
CA THR A 324 -5.63 0.70 -16.45
C THR A 324 -5.56 -0.59 -15.63
N SER A 325 -5.73 -0.49 -14.32
CA SER A 325 -5.81 -1.65 -13.42
C SER A 325 -7.15 -2.41 -13.56
N VAL A 326 -8.13 -1.88 -14.31
CA VAL A 326 -9.41 -2.53 -14.58
C VAL A 326 -9.25 -3.44 -15.80
N ALA A 327 -8.52 -4.53 -15.61
CA ALA A 327 -8.36 -5.59 -16.59
C ALA A 327 -8.48 -6.94 -15.87
N HIS A 328 -8.83 -7.99 -16.60
CA HIS A 328 -8.73 -9.35 -16.04
C HIS A 328 -7.26 -9.63 -15.68
N ASN A 329 -7.04 -10.29 -14.54
CA ASN A 329 -5.71 -10.53 -13.98
C ASN A 329 -4.74 -11.21 -14.97
N ASP A 330 -5.28 -12.01 -15.89
CA ASP A 330 -4.49 -12.74 -16.89
C ASP A 330 -3.99 -11.86 -18.05
N LYS A 331 -4.40 -10.59 -18.12
CA LYS A 331 -4.04 -9.67 -19.20
C LYS A 331 -3.25 -8.45 -18.73
N ILE A 332 -3.23 -8.16 -17.43
CA ILE A 332 -2.66 -6.91 -16.93
C ILE A 332 -1.15 -6.84 -17.18
N ASP A 333 -0.40 -7.89 -16.83
CA ASP A 333 1.05 -7.94 -17.03
C ASP A 333 1.43 -8.00 -18.51
N VAL A 334 0.63 -8.68 -19.34
CA VAL A 334 0.81 -8.68 -20.80
C VAL A 334 0.68 -7.26 -21.36
N ASN A 335 -0.30 -6.49 -20.89
CA ASN A 335 -0.48 -5.10 -21.32
C ASN A 335 0.64 -4.18 -20.81
N LEU A 336 1.13 -4.40 -19.59
CA LEU A 336 2.25 -3.66 -19.01
C LEU A 336 3.55 -3.94 -19.77
N ILE A 337 3.84 -5.21 -20.10
CA ILE A 337 4.97 -5.58 -20.95
C ILE A 337 4.86 -4.94 -22.33
N ALA A 338 3.68 -4.99 -22.95
CA ALA A 338 3.45 -4.33 -24.24
C ALA A 338 3.60 -2.80 -24.18
N ALA A 339 3.31 -2.17 -23.03
CA ALA A 339 3.62 -0.77 -22.80
C ALA A 339 5.14 -0.56 -22.62
N GLY A 340 5.83 -1.40 -21.85
CA GLY A 340 7.29 -1.39 -21.71
C GLY A 340 8.03 -1.49 -23.03
N ARG A 341 7.60 -2.38 -23.93
CA ARG A 341 8.16 -2.51 -25.28
C ARG A 341 8.00 -1.21 -26.09
N ARG A 342 6.78 -0.65 -26.10
CA ARG A 342 6.53 0.63 -26.80
C ARG A 342 7.35 1.77 -26.24
N GLU A 343 7.53 1.85 -24.92
CA GLU A 343 8.37 2.88 -24.30
C GLU A 343 9.85 2.76 -24.70
N LEU A 344 10.36 1.53 -24.82
CA LEU A 344 11.71 1.28 -25.35
C LEU A 344 11.82 1.69 -26.82
N GLU A 345 10.87 1.28 -27.66
CA GLU A 345 10.85 1.58 -29.10
C GLU A 345 10.68 3.08 -29.42
N GLU A 346 9.77 3.77 -28.71
CA GLU A 346 9.42 5.16 -29.02
C GLU A 346 10.38 6.17 -28.38
N HIS A 347 10.88 5.89 -27.17
CA HIS A 347 11.64 6.86 -26.39
C HIS A 347 13.11 6.52 -26.17
N ASP A 348 13.48 5.23 -26.32
CA ASP A 348 14.83 4.69 -26.07
C ASP A 348 15.43 5.20 -24.74
N PRO A 349 14.77 4.95 -23.58
CA PRO A 349 15.19 5.51 -22.31
C PRO A 349 16.49 4.88 -21.76
N ASP A 350 17.27 5.68 -21.02
CA ASP A 350 18.40 5.22 -20.18
C ASP A 350 17.89 4.46 -18.95
N LEU A 351 16.69 4.78 -18.46
CA LEU A 351 16.03 4.08 -17.35
C LEU A 351 14.61 3.65 -17.75
N LEU A 352 14.34 2.35 -17.72
CA LEU A 352 12.97 1.82 -17.76
C LEU A 352 12.63 1.21 -16.40
N VAL A 353 11.53 1.64 -15.79
CA VAL A 353 10.92 0.97 -14.64
C VAL A 353 9.62 0.32 -15.09
N LEU A 354 9.54 -0.99 -15.03
CA LEU A 354 8.39 -1.80 -15.45
C LEU A 354 7.74 -2.44 -14.23
N GLN A 355 6.56 -1.95 -13.85
CA GLN A 355 5.71 -2.56 -12.83
C GLN A 355 4.87 -3.70 -13.44
N LEU A 356 4.88 -4.86 -12.80
CA LEU A 356 4.00 -6.00 -13.05
C LEU A 356 3.06 -6.16 -11.85
N LEU A 357 1.76 -6.33 -12.09
CA LEU A 357 0.71 -6.18 -11.09
C LEU A 357 -0.01 -7.47 -10.74
N ALA A 358 0.12 -8.52 -11.55
CA ALA A 358 -0.78 -9.66 -11.42
C ALA A 358 -0.62 -10.42 -10.08
N VAL A 359 0.59 -10.40 -9.49
CA VAL A 359 0.89 -11.00 -8.18
C VAL A 359 0.18 -10.25 -7.06
N ASP A 360 0.37 -8.93 -6.97
CA ASP A 360 -0.36 -8.07 -6.02
C ASP A 360 -1.89 -8.25 -6.15
N GLN A 361 -2.41 -8.15 -7.38
CA GLN A 361 -3.84 -8.34 -7.66
C GLN A 361 -4.34 -9.73 -7.22
N ASN A 362 -3.55 -10.78 -7.45
CA ASN A 362 -3.93 -12.12 -7.03
C ASN A 362 -4.03 -12.20 -5.50
N GLY A 363 -3.03 -11.70 -4.78
CA GLY A 363 -3.11 -11.73 -3.32
C GLY A 363 -4.19 -10.79 -2.75
N HIS A 364 -4.54 -9.71 -3.46
CA HIS A 364 -5.72 -8.90 -3.15
C HIS A 364 -7.05 -9.61 -3.34
N VAL A 365 -7.12 -10.64 -4.18
CA VAL A 365 -8.38 -11.32 -4.52
C VAL A 365 -8.49 -12.67 -3.82
N ARG A 366 -7.39 -13.42 -3.78
CA ARG A 366 -7.31 -14.82 -3.35
C ARG A 366 -6.55 -14.99 -2.04
N GLY A 367 -5.63 -14.08 -1.73
CA GLY A 367 -4.77 -14.13 -0.56
C GLY A 367 -3.48 -14.90 -0.82
N THR A 368 -2.47 -14.61 -0.01
CA THR A 368 -1.07 -14.97 -0.24
C THR A 368 -0.70 -16.41 0.12
N ARG A 369 -1.56 -17.12 0.86
CA ARG A 369 -1.33 -18.51 1.30
C ARG A 369 -1.93 -19.57 0.37
N TYR A 370 -2.48 -19.14 -0.75
CA TYR A 370 -3.15 -20.03 -1.69
C TYR A 370 -2.20 -20.34 -2.86
N PRO A 371 -2.23 -21.56 -3.42
CA PRO A 371 -1.37 -21.94 -4.55
C PRO A 371 -1.47 -20.95 -5.72
N GLU A 372 -2.66 -20.38 -5.95
CA GLU A 372 -2.90 -19.40 -7.02
C GLU A 372 -1.99 -18.15 -6.94
N TYR A 373 -1.45 -17.82 -5.76
CA TYR A 373 -0.51 -16.72 -5.59
C TYR A 373 0.92 -17.11 -6.02
N VAL A 374 1.36 -18.32 -5.67
CA VAL A 374 2.65 -18.88 -6.08
C VAL A 374 2.66 -19.15 -7.59
N GLU A 375 1.62 -19.81 -8.11
CA GLU A 375 1.39 -20.02 -9.54
C GLU A 375 1.45 -18.70 -10.32
N ARG A 376 1.00 -17.60 -9.72
CA ARG A 376 1.08 -16.28 -10.37
C ARG A 376 2.52 -15.78 -10.48
N ILE A 377 3.37 -16.01 -9.48
CA ILE A 377 4.80 -15.69 -9.55
C ILE A 377 5.47 -16.51 -10.67
N GLU A 378 5.13 -17.78 -10.81
CA GLU A 378 5.65 -18.67 -11.87
C GLU A 378 5.23 -18.20 -13.28
N ILE A 379 3.97 -17.75 -13.43
CA ILE A 379 3.51 -17.13 -14.69
C ILE A 379 4.30 -15.83 -14.96
N THR A 380 4.53 -15.02 -13.93
CA THR A 380 5.29 -13.77 -14.05
C THR A 380 6.76 -14.04 -14.43
N ASP A 381 7.40 -15.10 -13.94
CA ASP A 381 8.75 -15.54 -14.38
C ASP A 381 8.82 -15.74 -15.91
N ASN A 382 7.87 -16.51 -16.47
CA ASN A 382 7.80 -16.75 -17.91
C ASN A 382 7.56 -15.47 -18.73
N LEU A 383 6.74 -14.54 -18.21
CA LEU A 383 6.49 -13.26 -18.85
C LEU A 383 7.73 -12.35 -18.83
N ILE A 384 8.48 -12.35 -17.73
CA ILE A 384 9.76 -11.64 -17.62
C ILE A 384 10.77 -12.24 -18.60
N GLU A 385 10.88 -13.58 -18.68
CA GLU A 385 11.76 -14.24 -19.65
C GLU A 385 11.47 -13.77 -21.08
N GLY A 386 10.20 -13.81 -21.49
CA GLY A 386 9.79 -13.38 -22.83
C GLY A 386 10.04 -11.90 -23.11
N PHE A 387 9.99 -11.04 -22.09
CA PHE A 387 10.35 -9.62 -22.22
C PHE A 387 11.87 -9.43 -22.34
N MET A 388 12.65 -10.12 -21.52
CA MET A 388 14.11 -10.00 -21.50
C MET A 388 14.76 -10.58 -22.75
N ARG A 389 14.27 -11.72 -23.26
CA ARG A 389 14.73 -12.28 -24.55
C ARG A 389 14.49 -11.31 -25.71
N TRP A 390 13.31 -10.68 -25.76
CA TRP A 390 13.04 -9.65 -26.75
C TRP A 390 13.97 -8.43 -26.57
N CYS A 391 14.25 -8.01 -25.33
CA CYS A 391 15.22 -6.93 -25.09
C CYS A 391 16.64 -7.31 -25.53
N GLU A 392 17.03 -8.57 -25.41
CA GLU A 392 18.31 -9.09 -25.92
C GLU A 392 18.35 -9.05 -27.45
N GLU A 393 17.31 -9.56 -28.11
CA GLU A 393 17.18 -9.61 -29.58
C GLU A 393 17.21 -8.21 -30.22
N GLU A 394 16.57 -7.22 -29.60
CA GLU A 394 16.53 -5.84 -30.08
C GLU A 394 17.74 -5.00 -29.60
N GLY A 395 18.70 -5.59 -28.88
CA GLY A 395 19.91 -4.91 -28.40
C GLY A 395 19.68 -3.97 -27.21
N TYR A 396 18.50 -3.98 -26.58
CA TYR A 396 18.23 -3.17 -25.39
C TYR A 396 19.03 -3.61 -24.16
N LEU A 397 19.50 -4.87 -24.13
CA LEU A 397 20.36 -5.40 -23.06
C LEU A 397 21.87 -5.20 -23.32
N GLU A 398 22.26 -4.64 -24.46
CA GLU A 398 23.67 -4.28 -24.70
C GLU A 398 24.10 -3.18 -23.73
N ASP A 399 25.10 -3.48 -22.89
CA ASP A 399 25.59 -2.58 -21.85
C ASP A 399 24.47 -2.10 -20.89
N ALA A 400 23.55 -3.00 -20.54
CA ALA A 400 22.47 -2.74 -19.60
C ALA A 400 22.68 -3.45 -18.26
N ALA A 401 22.34 -2.77 -17.17
CA ALA A 401 22.09 -3.39 -15.88
C ALA A 401 20.58 -3.67 -15.74
N VAL A 402 20.25 -4.79 -15.10
CA VAL A 402 18.87 -5.16 -14.78
C VAL A 402 18.71 -5.29 -13.27
N VAL A 403 17.62 -4.75 -12.74
CA VAL A 403 17.22 -4.89 -11.34
C VAL A 403 15.86 -5.58 -11.28
N LEU A 404 15.77 -6.71 -10.59
CA LEU A 404 14.51 -7.33 -10.23
C LEU A 404 14.20 -6.98 -8.77
N MET A 405 12.99 -6.50 -8.49
CA MET A 405 12.57 -6.32 -7.09
C MET A 405 11.06 -6.40 -6.90
N ALA A 406 10.60 -6.30 -5.66
CA ALA A 406 9.24 -5.86 -5.34
C ALA A 406 9.27 -4.55 -4.55
N ASP A 407 8.16 -3.84 -4.57
CA ASP A 407 7.98 -2.59 -3.83
C ASP A 407 7.57 -2.85 -2.37
N HIS A 408 6.70 -3.84 -2.15
CA HIS A 408 6.34 -4.41 -0.86
C HIS A 408 5.93 -5.88 -1.02
N GLY A 409 5.85 -6.62 0.10
CA GLY A 409 5.15 -7.89 0.12
C GLY A 409 3.66 -7.72 0.40
N GLN A 410 3.02 -8.76 0.92
CA GLN A 410 1.61 -8.74 1.33
C GLN A 410 1.41 -9.51 2.62
N GLY A 411 0.45 -9.06 3.42
CA GLY A 411 0.08 -9.61 4.71
C GLY A 411 -0.62 -10.96 4.65
N ILE A 412 -1.02 -11.43 5.83
CA ILE A 412 -1.86 -12.63 5.94
C ILE A 412 -3.31 -12.24 5.63
N GLY A 413 -3.97 -13.05 4.80
CA GLY A 413 -5.33 -12.82 4.35
C GLY A 413 -5.39 -12.36 2.89
N ILE A 414 -6.59 -11.95 2.49
CA ILE A 414 -6.82 -11.31 1.19
C ILE A 414 -6.47 -9.82 1.38
N GLY A 415 -6.04 -9.11 0.35
CA GLY A 415 -6.08 -7.64 0.35
C GLY A 415 -5.27 -6.88 1.38
N ALA A 416 -4.22 -7.50 1.92
CA ALA A 416 -3.52 -7.01 3.09
C ALA A 416 -2.14 -6.45 2.73
N HIS A 417 -1.94 -5.13 2.82
CA HIS A 417 -0.62 -4.52 2.94
C HIS A 417 -0.75 -3.06 3.40
N GLY A 418 0.32 -2.46 3.93
CA GLY A 418 0.35 -1.09 4.43
C GLY A 418 0.76 -0.96 5.91
N HIS A 419 0.92 -2.07 6.62
CA HIS A 419 1.27 -2.11 8.04
C HIS A 419 2.54 -2.88 8.37
N LEU A 420 3.31 -3.24 7.35
CA LEU A 420 4.66 -3.79 7.50
C LEU A 420 4.69 -5.04 8.39
N SER A 421 3.65 -5.87 8.27
CA SER A 421 3.69 -7.24 8.81
C SER A 421 4.87 -8.01 8.18
N GLU A 422 5.26 -9.12 8.78
CA GLU A 422 6.41 -9.91 8.33
C GLU A 422 6.33 -10.25 6.82
N GLY A 423 5.14 -10.62 6.33
CA GLY A 423 4.92 -10.89 4.91
C GLY A 423 4.95 -9.65 4.01
N GLU A 424 4.73 -8.45 4.55
CA GLU A 424 4.79 -7.20 3.79
C GLU A 424 6.19 -6.59 3.73
N ARG A 425 7.00 -6.89 4.75
CA ARG A 425 8.23 -6.17 5.03
C ARG A 425 9.35 -6.48 4.04
N PHE A 426 9.59 -7.75 3.80
CA PHE A 426 10.74 -8.22 3.02
C PHE A 426 10.34 -8.50 1.57
N VAL A 427 11.14 -7.99 0.65
CA VAL A 427 10.89 -8.07 -0.80
C VAL A 427 12.03 -8.80 -1.52
N PRO A 428 11.75 -9.52 -2.63
CA PRO A 428 12.80 -10.01 -3.50
C PRO A 428 13.61 -8.84 -4.07
N PHE A 429 14.92 -9.04 -4.22
CA PHE A 429 15.82 -8.08 -4.84
C PHE A 429 17.05 -8.78 -5.45
N ALA A 430 17.30 -8.56 -6.72
CA ALA A 430 18.48 -9.03 -7.42
C ALA A 430 18.90 -8.06 -8.52
N MET A 431 20.19 -8.06 -8.85
CA MET A 431 20.78 -7.25 -9.91
C MET A 431 21.66 -8.14 -10.80
N TRP A 432 21.71 -7.87 -12.09
CA TRP A 432 22.65 -8.52 -13.03
C TRP A 432 22.94 -7.61 -14.23
N GLY A 433 23.92 -7.98 -15.05
CA GLY A 433 24.29 -7.24 -16.27
C GLY A 433 25.46 -6.27 -16.04
N SER A 434 25.54 -5.24 -16.88
CA SER A 434 26.69 -4.32 -16.92
C SER A 434 26.91 -3.60 -15.59
N GLY A 435 28.16 -3.59 -15.12
CA GLY A 435 28.54 -2.94 -13.86
C GLY A 435 28.09 -3.64 -12.59
N VAL A 436 27.51 -4.85 -12.69
CA VAL A 436 27.01 -5.63 -11.55
C VAL A 436 27.86 -6.88 -11.33
N ARG A 437 28.28 -7.11 -10.08
CA ARG A 437 29.03 -8.32 -9.69
C ARG A 437 28.20 -9.58 -9.87
N ALA A 438 28.84 -10.65 -10.34
CA ALA A 438 28.21 -11.94 -10.58
C ALA A 438 28.44 -12.93 -9.42
N GLY A 439 27.45 -13.79 -9.17
CA GLY A 439 27.54 -14.91 -8.24
C GLY A 439 27.63 -14.51 -6.76
N GLN A 440 27.07 -13.36 -6.38
CA GLN A 440 27.15 -12.83 -5.03
C GLN A 440 25.80 -12.88 -4.31
N THR A 441 25.82 -13.20 -3.02
CA THR A 441 24.66 -13.10 -2.13
C THR A 441 25.01 -12.17 -0.98
N VAL A 442 24.20 -11.12 -0.79
CA VAL A 442 24.37 -10.09 0.24
C VAL A 442 23.31 -10.29 1.31
N THR A 443 23.76 -10.39 2.56
CA THR A 443 22.88 -10.63 3.73
C THR A 443 22.67 -9.37 4.56
N GLU A 444 23.51 -8.37 4.34
CA GLU A 444 23.45 -7.06 4.97
C GLU A 444 22.10 -6.38 4.67
N PRO A 445 21.37 -5.91 5.69
CA PRO A 445 20.07 -5.27 5.51
C PRO A 445 20.16 -4.08 4.56
N ALA A 446 19.31 -4.07 3.54
CA ALA A 446 19.13 -2.99 2.59
C ALA A 446 17.67 -2.52 2.60
N SER A 447 17.40 -1.41 1.91
CA SER A 447 16.05 -0.86 1.78
C SER A 447 15.68 -0.64 0.31
N VAL A 448 14.39 -0.69 0.01
CA VAL A 448 13.87 -0.23 -1.30
C VAL A 448 14.30 1.21 -1.64
N MET A 449 14.62 2.03 -0.62
CA MET A 449 15.18 3.39 -0.78
C MET A 449 16.58 3.40 -1.41
N ASP A 450 17.30 2.28 -1.39
CA ASP A 450 18.65 2.17 -1.94
C ASP A 450 18.65 2.06 -3.48
N LEU A 451 17.46 1.90 -4.09
CA LEU A 451 17.31 1.76 -5.54
C LEU A 451 17.76 3.01 -6.30
N ALA A 452 17.10 4.16 -6.11
CA ALA A 452 17.41 5.40 -6.83
C ALA A 452 18.90 5.77 -6.80
N PRO A 453 19.58 5.86 -5.63
CA PRO A 453 21.00 6.20 -5.60
C PRO A 453 21.88 5.16 -6.32
N THR A 454 21.52 3.87 -6.27
CA THR A 454 22.23 2.81 -7.00
C THR A 454 22.07 2.94 -8.52
N ILE A 455 20.87 3.23 -9.01
CA ILE A 455 20.63 3.48 -10.44
C ILE A 455 21.40 4.72 -10.90
N CYS A 456 21.37 5.80 -10.11
CA CYS A 456 22.14 7.01 -10.41
C CYS A 456 23.65 6.71 -10.50
N TYR A 457 24.16 5.87 -9.59
CA TYR A 457 25.55 5.43 -9.63
C TYR A 457 25.88 4.65 -10.91
N LEU A 458 25.04 3.68 -11.30
CA LEU A 458 25.20 2.93 -12.55
C LEU A 458 25.20 3.83 -13.78
N LEU A 459 24.30 4.82 -13.83
CA LEU A 459 24.16 5.74 -14.96
C LEU A 459 25.15 6.92 -14.94
N GLY A 460 26.03 7.02 -13.93
CA GLY A 460 27.02 8.09 -13.82
C GLY A 460 26.41 9.47 -13.56
N VAL A 461 25.32 9.54 -12.80
CA VAL A 461 24.64 10.81 -12.44
C VAL A 461 24.55 11.00 -10.93
N GLU A 462 24.41 12.25 -10.49
CA GLU A 462 24.22 12.60 -9.08
C GLU A 462 22.87 12.08 -8.56
N PRO A 463 22.78 11.48 -7.35
CA PRO A 463 21.51 11.04 -6.79
C PRO A 463 20.53 12.20 -6.56
N PRO A 464 19.22 11.92 -6.40
CA PRO A 464 18.23 12.96 -6.08
C PRO A 464 18.61 13.72 -4.81
N GLU A 465 18.38 15.03 -4.78
CA GLU A 465 18.87 15.90 -3.70
C GLU A 465 18.40 15.43 -2.29
N GLY A 466 17.16 14.95 -2.20
CA GLY A 466 16.53 14.46 -0.98
C GLY A 466 16.90 13.02 -0.59
N SER A 467 17.69 12.32 -1.41
CA SER A 467 18.01 10.90 -1.22
C SER A 467 18.81 10.66 0.06
N THR A 468 18.42 9.59 0.75
CA THR A 468 19.02 9.07 1.98
C THR A 468 19.33 7.59 1.92
N GLY A 469 18.87 6.87 0.89
CA GLY A 469 19.31 5.51 0.61
C GLY A 469 20.81 5.46 0.35
N ARG A 470 21.43 4.32 0.60
CA ARG A 470 22.83 4.07 0.25
C ARG A 470 22.94 3.57 -1.17
N VAL A 471 24.11 3.76 -1.78
CA VAL A 471 24.46 3.03 -3.00
C VAL A 471 24.77 1.60 -2.58
N LEU A 472 24.22 0.63 -3.31
CA LEU A 472 24.46 -0.80 -3.10
C LEU A 472 25.82 -1.22 -3.66
N GLU A 473 26.90 -0.62 -3.14
CA GLU A 473 28.28 -0.80 -3.62
C GLU A 473 28.72 -2.27 -3.63
N ASP A 474 28.21 -3.08 -2.70
CA ASP A 474 28.50 -4.51 -2.63
C ASP A 474 28.08 -5.27 -3.90
N ALA A 475 27.10 -4.76 -4.65
CA ALA A 475 26.64 -5.34 -5.90
C ALA A 475 27.34 -4.80 -7.15
N LEU A 476 28.17 -3.76 -7.01
CA LEU A 476 28.73 -3.04 -8.14
C LEU A 476 30.18 -3.45 -8.39
N GLU A 477 30.56 -3.62 -9.65
CA GLU A 477 31.95 -3.93 -9.98
C GLU A 477 32.90 -2.82 -9.53
N ASP A 478 34.06 -3.21 -9.02
CA ASP A 478 35.13 -2.27 -8.70
C ASP A 478 35.63 -1.62 -9.99
N ARG A 479 35.99 -0.35 -9.90
CA ARG A 479 36.74 0.29 -10.99
C ARG A 479 38.12 -0.34 -11.05
N GLY A 480 38.40 -1.03 -12.15
CA GLY A 480 39.77 -1.40 -12.55
C GLY A 480 40.67 -0.19 -12.72
#